data_AF-A0A2A4N3D1-F1
#
_entry.id   AF-A0A2A4N3D1-F1
#
_cell.length_a   1.000
_cell.length_b   1.000
_cell.length_c   1.000
_cell.angle_alpha   90.00
_cell.angle_beta   90.00
_cell.angle_gamma   90.00
#
_symmetry.space_group_name_H-M   'P 1'
#
loop_
_entity.id
_entity.type
_entity.pdbx_description
1 polymer ?
#
loop_
_entity_poly.entity_id
_entity_poly.type
_entity_poly.pdbx_seq_one_letter_code
_entity_poly.pdbx_strand_id
1 'polypeptide(L)' 'MQQFTQQQAREMYQILLQIHDALKDKSMNKGGLNKISQYEIGWFIGIDELLSKVTDRVSELVK' A
#
# COMPACT_ATOMS: atom_id res chain seq x y z
N MET A 1 -16.95 19.08 -10.28
CA MET A 1 -16.00 18.10 -9.74
C MET A 1 -16.75 17.20 -8.77
N GLN A 2 -16.79 15.88 -9.01
CA GLN A 2 -17.34 14.94 -8.04
C GLN A 2 -16.41 14.88 -6.83
N GLN A 3 -16.96 15.02 -5.62
CA GLN A 3 -16.18 14.87 -4.38
C GLN A 3 -15.90 13.39 -4.14
N PHE A 4 -14.65 13.11 -3.79
CA PHE A 4 -14.21 11.78 -3.39
C PHE A 4 -14.87 11.41 -2.07
N THR A 5 -15.67 10.35 -2.05
CA THR A 5 -16.44 9.97 -0.86
C THR A 5 -15.58 9.19 0.13
N GLN A 6 -16.02 9.14 1.39
CA GLN A 6 -15.36 8.32 2.41
C GLN A 6 -15.38 6.82 2.05
N GLN A 7 -16.44 6.35 1.40
CA GLN A 7 -16.52 4.96 0.93
C GLN A 7 -15.46 4.69 -0.14
N GLN A 8 -15.33 5.57 -1.13
CA GLN A 8 -14.28 5.46 -2.16
C GLN A 8 -12.87 5.50 -1.57
N ALA A 9 -12.66 6.29 -0.51
CA ALA A 9 -11.38 6.29 0.22
C ALA A 9 -11.09 4.98 0.93
N ARG A 10 -12.10 4.35 1.55
CA ARG A 10 -11.94 3.03 2.18
C ARG A 10 -11.65 1.94 1.14
N GLU A 11 -12.38 1.93 0.04
CA GLU A 11 -12.16 0.98 -1.06
C GLU A 11 -10.74 1.12 -1.64
N MET A 12 -10.30 2.37 -1.88
CA MET A 12 -8.94 2.63 -2.37
C MET A 12 -7.87 2.20 -1.36
N TYR A 13 -8.08 2.43 -0.06
CA TYR A 13 -7.18 1.96 0.98
C TYR A 13 -7.07 0.42 0.99
N GLN A 14 -8.18 -0.30 0.85
CA GLN A 14 -8.18 -1.76 0.75
C GLN A 14 -7.42 -2.27 -0.48
N ILE A 15 -7.59 -1.62 -1.63
CA ILE A 15 -6.84 -1.94 -2.86
C ILE A 15 -5.34 -1.75 -2.64
N LEU A 16 -4.93 -0.64 -2.01
CA LEU A 16 -3.53 -0.36 -1.72
C LEU A 16 -2.91 -1.40 -0.78
N LEU A 17 -3.64 -1.86 0.25
CA LEU A 17 -3.20 -2.95 1.11
C LEU A 17 -2.97 -4.25 0.33
N GLN A 18 -3.90 -4.64 -0.52
CA GLN A 18 -3.76 -5.87 -1.33
C GLN A 18 -2.56 -5.80 -2.28
N ILE A 19 -2.32 -4.64 -2.89
CA ILE A 19 -1.14 -4.42 -3.74
C ILE A 19 0.14 -4.48 -2.91
N HIS A 20 0.16 -3.83 -1.74
CA HIS A 20 1.32 -3.84 -0.83
C HIS A 20 1.70 -5.26 -0.42
N ASP A 21 0.73 -6.07 0.01
CA ASP A 21 0.94 -7.46 0.41
C ASP A 21 1.50 -8.30 -0.75
N ALA A 22 0.91 -8.16 -1.95
CA ALA A 22 1.38 -8.88 -3.13
C ALA A 22 2.83 -8.49 -3.52
N LEU A 23 3.17 -7.20 -3.41
CA LEU A 23 4.52 -6.70 -3.67
C LEU A 23 5.51 -7.17 -2.61
N LYS A 24 5.11 -7.19 -1.34
CA LYS A 24 5.91 -7.70 -0.23
C LYS A 24 6.24 -9.18 -0.46
N ASP A 25 5.25 -10.00 -0.76
CA ASP A 25 5.43 -11.42 -1.07
C ASP A 25 6.40 -11.62 -2.25
N LYS A 26 6.22 -10.82 -3.30
CA LYS A 26 7.11 -10.85 -4.47
C LYS A 26 8.55 -10.43 -4.13
N SER A 27 8.73 -9.44 -3.25
CA SER A 27 10.05 -8.97 -2.80
C SER A 27 10.79 -10.01 -1.96
N MET A 28 10.05 -10.84 -1.21
CA MET A 28 10.59 -11.90 -0.37
C MET A 28 10.92 -13.16 -1.17
N ASN A 29 10.42 -13.26 -2.41
CA ASN A 29 10.65 -14.40 -3.28
C ASN A 29 12.06 -14.37 -3.90
N LYS A 30 12.99 -15.13 -3.31
CA LYS A 30 14.40 -15.16 -3.71
C LYS A 30 14.71 -16.11 -4.88
N GLY A 31 13.73 -16.88 -5.38
CA GLY A 31 13.93 -17.86 -6.46
C GLY A 31 12.81 -17.84 -7.52
N GLY A 32 13.17 -17.89 -8.80
CA GLY A 32 12.24 -18.07 -9.93
C GLY A 32 12.02 -16.83 -10.82
N LEU A 33 11.19 -17.00 -11.86
CA LEU A 33 10.81 -15.97 -12.86
C LEU A 33 10.01 -14.79 -12.28
N ASN A 34 9.51 -14.91 -11.05
CA ASN A 34 8.68 -13.90 -10.37
C ASN A 34 9.48 -13.03 -9.39
N LYS A 35 10.68 -12.58 -9.79
CA LYS A 35 11.40 -11.55 -9.03
C LYS A 35 10.69 -10.21 -9.14
N ILE A 36 10.71 -9.43 -8.05
CA ILE A 36 10.22 -8.07 -8.06
C ILE A 36 11.07 -7.20 -9.01
N SER A 37 10.42 -6.37 -9.82
CA SER A 37 11.06 -5.42 -10.72
C SER A 37 11.39 -4.10 -10.00
N GLN A 38 12.23 -3.25 -10.60
CA GLN A 38 12.56 -1.93 -10.04
C GLN A 38 11.33 -1.02 -9.90
N TYR A 39 10.40 -1.05 -10.85
CA TYR A 39 9.17 -0.25 -10.78
C TYR A 39 8.28 -0.70 -9.62
N GLU A 40 8.15 -2.02 -9.44
CA GLU A 40 7.40 -2.62 -8.34
C GLU A 40 8.01 -2.31 -6.97
N ILE A 41 9.34 -2.23 -6.87
CA ILE A 41 10.00 -1.74 -5.65
C ILE A 41 9.61 -0.29 -5.37
N GLY A 42 9.61 0.58 -6.39
CA GLY A 42 9.19 1.97 -6.25
C GLY A 42 7.73 2.10 -5.78
N TRP A 43 6.83 1.30 -6.34
CA TRP A 43 5.44 1.23 -5.89
C TRP A 43 5.33 0.72 -4.45
N PHE A 44 6.08 -0.33 -4.11
CA PHE A 44 6.06 -0.90 -2.77
C PHE A 44 6.44 0.15 -1.71
N ILE A 45 7.54 0.87 -1.92
CA ILE A 45 8.00 1.93 -1.03
C ILE A 45 6.96 3.07 -0.94
N GLY A 46 6.43 3.51 -2.07
CA GLY A 46 5.44 4.60 -2.09
C GLY A 46 4.15 4.23 -1.37
N ILE A 47 3.66 3.00 -1.54
CA ILE A 47 2.46 2.52 -0.84
C ILE A 47 2.74 2.34 0.65
N ASP A 48 3.91 1.79 1.02
CA ASP A 48 4.32 1.64 2.42
C ASP A 48 4.35 2.99 3.16
N GLU A 49 4.92 4.02 2.53
CA GLU A 49 4.93 5.38 3.06
C GLU A 49 3.51 5.95 3.22
N LEU A 50 2.62 5.74 2.24
CA LEU A 50 1.22 6.19 2.34
C LEU A 50 0.47 5.51 3.48
N LEU A 51 0.63 4.19 3.64
CA LEU A 51 -0.03 3.40 4.68
C LEU A 51 0.48 3.78 6.09
N SER A 52 1.78 4.06 6.24
CA SER A 52 2.35 4.50 7.52
C SER A 52 1.72 5.81 8.00
N LYS A 53 1.59 6.81 7.12
CA LYS A 53 0.99 8.12 7.43
C LYS A 53 -0.49 8.01 7.83
N VAL A 54 -1.22 7.06 7.26
CA VAL A 54 -2.61 6.78 7.65
C VAL A 54 -2.66 6.15 9.04
N THR A 55 -1.77 5.19 9.31
CA THR A 55 -1.72 4.48 10.59
C THR A 55 -1.31 5.40 11.74
N ASP A 56 -0.30 6.25 11.53
CA ASP A 56 0.16 7.22 12.52
C ASP A 56 -0.94 8.22 12.87
N ARG A 57 -1.67 8.74 11.87
CA ARG A 57 -2.83 9.61 12.11
C ARG A 57 -3.94 8.92 12.89
N VAL A 58 -4.20 7.63 12.65
CA VAL A 58 -5.19 6.88 13.44
C VAL A 58 -4.72 6.70 14.88
N SER A 59 -3.43 6.42 15.09
CA SER A 59 -2.82 6.26 16.42
C SER A 59 -2.86 7.56 17.24
N GLU A 60 -2.62 8.72 16.61
CA GLU A 60 -2.70 10.04 17.25
C GLU A 60 -4.13 10.41 17.69
N LEU A 61 -5.16 9.94 16.99
CA LEU A 61 -6.57 10.20 17.33
C LEU A 61 -7.11 9.37 18.50
N VAL A 62 -6.37 8.33 18.93
CA VAL A 62 -6.78 7.40 20.00
C VAL A 62 -6.08 7.71 21.34
N LYS A 63 -5.17 8.69 21.37
CA LYS A 63 -4.49 9.19 22.58
C LYS A 63 -5.20 10.40 23.18
#